data_AF-A0A961TQ34-F1
#
_entry.id   AF-A0A961TQ34-F1
#
_cell.length_a   1.000
_cell.length_b   1.000
_cell.length_c   1.000
_cell.angle_alpha   90.00
_cell.angle_beta   90.00
_cell.angle_gamma   90.00
#
_symmetry.space_group_name_H-M   'P 1'
#
loop_
_entity.id
_entity.type
_entity.pdbx_description
1 polymer ?
#
loop_
_entity_poly.entity_id
_entity_poly.type
_entity_poly.pdbx_seq_one_letter_code
_entity_poly.pdbx_strand_id
1 'polypeptide(L)'
;MQICQDHWTALRQAIDEKGLSHLVAKSGEEAVHALRQQLAGDQAPAHFDPLMNANWAIFAAFMEDAGPEALGFDGCPLCVVEQHQEGLAAEWIDGASGDQLDAARQMQLVPEVQ
;
A
#
# COMPACT_ATOMS: atom_id res chain seq x y z
N MET A 1 9.81 5.25 10.61
CA MET A 1 8.99 4.15 10.04
C MET A 1 9.23 4.01 8.55
N GLN A 2 9.64 2.81 8.10
CA GLN A 2 9.83 2.50 6.68
C GLN A 2 9.68 0.98 6.47
N ILE A 3 8.96 0.55 5.43
CA ILE A 3 8.91 -0.87 5.05
C ILE A 3 10.30 -1.33 4.57
N CYS A 4 10.80 -2.46 5.09
CA CYS A 4 12.10 -3.01 4.68
C CYS A 4 12.05 -3.53 3.23
N GLN A 5 13.20 -3.72 2.61
CA GLN A 5 13.27 -4.13 1.20
C GLN A 5 12.55 -5.47 0.91
N ASP A 6 12.60 -6.41 1.85
CA ASP A 6 11.96 -7.73 1.68
C ASP A 6 10.43 -7.60 1.68
N HIS A 7 9.87 -6.91 2.66
CA HIS A 7 8.43 -6.66 2.72
C HIS A 7 7.94 -5.73 1.61
N TRP A 8 8.77 -4.79 1.17
CA TRP A 8 8.44 -3.95 0.02
C TRP A 8 8.36 -4.77 -1.27
N THR A 9 9.30 -5.71 -1.45
CA THR A 9 9.27 -6.66 -2.58
C THR A 9 8.02 -7.54 -2.53
N ALA A 10 7.68 -8.07 -1.37
CA ALA A 10 6.48 -8.88 -1.18
C ALA A 10 5.19 -8.10 -1.47
N LEU A 11 5.09 -6.84 -1.00
CA LEU A 11 3.97 -5.98 -1.31
C LEU A 11 3.86 -5.70 -2.82
N ARG A 12 4.98 -5.40 -3.48
CA ARG A 12 5.01 -5.19 -4.92
C ARG A 12 4.58 -6.43 -5.70
N GLN A 13 4.98 -7.62 -5.25
CA GLN A 13 4.55 -8.88 -5.83
C GLN A 13 3.03 -9.08 -5.67
N ALA A 14 2.47 -8.83 -4.49
CA ALA A 14 1.03 -8.94 -4.25
C ALA A 14 0.19 -7.98 -5.13
N ILE A 15 0.70 -6.77 -5.38
CA ILE A 15 0.11 -5.81 -6.32
C ILE A 15 0.15 -6.35 -7.76
N ASP A 16 1.26 -6.99 -8.16
CA ASP A 16 1.42 -7.59 -9.48
C ASP A 16 0.50 -8.79 -9.70
N GLU A 17 0.40 -9.69 -8.72
CA GLU A 17 -0.49 -10.85 -8.74
C GLU A 17 -1.97 -10.46 -8.88
N LYS A 18 -2.34 -9.27 -8.38
CA LYS A 18 -3.68 -8.67 -8.54
C LYS A 18 -3.86 -7.92 -9.86
N GLY A 19 -2.86 -7.91 -10.73
CA GLY A 19 -2.89 -7.25 -12.04
C GLY A 19 -2.80 -5.73 -11.98
N LEU A 20 -2.39 -5.15 -10.84
CA LEU A 20 -2.41 -3.70 -10.60
C LEU A 20 -1.10 -3.00 -10.96
N SER A 21 -0.04 -3.73 -11.32
CA SER A 21 1.28 -3.16 -11.63
C SER A 21 1.29 -2.06 -12.68
N HIS A 22 0.34 -2.08 -13.63
CA HIS A 22 0.25 -1.07 -14.68
C HIS A 22 -0.25 0.30 -14.19
N LEU A 23 -0.80 0.37 -12.97
CA LEU A 23 -1.24 1.59 -12.30
C LEU A 23 -0.19 2.17 -11.36
N VAL A 24 0.89 1.43 -11.07
CA VAL A 24 1.96 1.89 -10.18
C VAL A 24 2.82 2.94 -10.89
N ALA A 25 3.17 4.02 -10.18
CA ALA A 25 4.06 5.04 -10.71
C ALA A 25 5.41 4.44 -11.16
N LYS A 26 5.89 4.87 -12.33
CA LYS A 26 7.11 4.33 -12.95
C LYS A 26 8.37 4.96 -12.39
N SER A 27 8.24 6.11 -11.73
CA SER A 27 9.34 6.83 -11.09
C SER A 27 8.88 7.52 -9.82
N GLY A 28 9.84 7.86 -8.95
CA GLY A 28 9.56 8.66 -7.76
C GLY A 28 9.03 10.07 -8.10
N GLU A 29 9.45 10.63 -9.24
CA GLU A 29 8.95 11.93 -9.71
C GLU A 29 7.47 11.87 -10.07
N GLU A 30 7.04 10.79 -10.74
CA GLU A 30 5.63 10.53 -11.06
C GLU A 30 4.80 10.33 -9.80
N ALA A 31 5.30 9.54 -8.84
CA ALA A 31 4.64 9.33 -7.56
C ALA A 31 4.45 10.65 -6.78
N VAL A 32 5.48 11.49 -6.72
CA VAL A 32 5.41 12.81 -6.08
C VAL A 32 4.46 13.74 -6.82
N HIS A 33 4.41 13.68 -8.15
CA HIS A 33 3.47 14.47 -8.94
C HIS A 33 2.02 14.07 -8.63
N ALA A 34 1.69 12.78 -8.71
CA ALA A 34 0.36 12.25 -8.40
C ALA A 34 -0.08 12.64 -6.99
N LEU A 35 0.81 12.49 -5.99
CA LEU A 35 0.53 12.88 -4.61
C LEU A 35 0.21 14.38 -4.48
N ARG A 36 0.93 15.25 -5.17
CA ARG A 36 0.65 16.70 -5.16
C ARG A 36 -0.72 17.02 -5.74
N GLN A 37 -1.14 16.32 -6.78
CA GLN A 37 -2.46 16.51 -7.40
C GLN A 37 -3.57 16.03 -6.45
N GLN A 38 -3.40 14.87 -5.83
CA GLN A 38 -4.34 14.37 -4.82
C GLN A 38 -4.49 15.33 -3.64
N LEU A 39 -3.39 15.91 -3.14
CA LEU A 39 -3.41 16.93 -2.08
C LEU A 39 -4.09 18.24 -2.50
N ALA A 40 -4.08 18.56 -3.79
CA ALA A 40 -4.81 19.69 -4.36
C ALA A 40 -6.31 19.39 -4.56
N GLY A 41 -6.76 18.17 -4.22
CA GLY A 41 -8.14 17.71 -4.37
C GLY A 41 -8.45 17.06 -5.73
N ASP A 42 -7.44 16.87 -6.58
CA ASP A 42 -7.62 16.17 -7.86
C ASP A 42 -7.63 14.65 -7.61
N GLN A 43 -8.81 14.06 -7.77
CA GLN A 43 -9.07 12.63 -7.62
C GLN A 43 -9.11 11.92 -8.99
N ALA A 44 -8.47 12.47 -10.01
CA ALA A 44 -8.42 11.84 -11.32
C ALA A 44 -7.84 10.41 -11.21
N PRO A 45 -8.43 9.42 -11.92
CA PRO A 45 -7.95 8.04 -11.89
C PRO A 45 -6.47 7.88 -12.32
N ALA A 46 -5.93 8.85 -13.08
CA ALA A 46 -4.54 8.89 -13.50
C ALA A 46 -3.54 9.06 -12.33
N HIS A 47 -4.00 9.50 -11.16
CA HIS A 47 -3.16 9.68 -9.97
C HIS A 47 -3.28 8.52 -8.98
N PHE A 48 -4.06 7.48 -9.31
CA PHE A 48 -4.22 6.32 -8.43
C PHE A 48 -2.95 5.45 -8.47
N ASP A 49 -2.28 5.32 -7.33
CA ASP A 49 -1.11 4.44 -7.16
C ASP A 49 -1.42 3.37 -6.09
N PRO A 50 -1.74 2.13 -6.50
CA PRO A 50 -2.13 1.08 -5.56
C PRO A 50 -0.97 0.63 -4.66
N LEU A 51 0.28 0.70 -5.13
CA LEU A 51 1.42 0.29 -4.31
C LEU A 51 1.63 1.28 -3.15
N MET A 52 1.58 2.59 -3.45
CA MET A 52 1.72 3.62 -2.43
C MET A 52 0.53 3.63 -1.47
N ASN A 53 -0.70 3.47 -1.98
CA ASN A 53 -1.89 3.41 -1.14
C ASN A 53 -1.86 2.21 -0.19
N ALA A 54 -1.47 1.02 -0.67
CA ALA A 54 -1.34 -0.15 0.20
C ALA A 54 -0.26 0.06 1.27
N ASN A 55 0.86 0.70 0.93
CA ASN A 55 1.88 1.10 1.91
C ASN A 55 1.31 2.05 2.98
N TRP A 56 0.48 3.04 2.60
CA TRP A 56 -0.17 3.92 3.56
C TRP A 56 -1.19 3.19 4.43
N ALA A 57 -1.95 2.25 3.86
CA ALA A 57 -2.90 1.41 4.62
C ALA A 57 -2.18 0.56 5.68
N ILE A 58 -1.03 -0.03 5.34
CA ILE A 58 -0.20 -0.78 6.29
C ILE A 58 0.29 0.12 7.44
N PHE A 59 0.74 1.34 7.14
CA PHE A 59 1.13 2.28 8.19
C PHE A 59 -0.05 2.72 9.06
N ALA A 60 -1.23 2.95 8.46
CA ALA A 60 -2.44 3.29 9.21
C ALA A 60 -2.83 2.16 10.17
N ALA A 61 -2.89 0.91 9.68
CA ALA A 61 -3.18 -0.26 10.51
C ALA A 61 -2.15 -0.43 11.65
N PHE A 62 -0.86 -0.21 11.37
CA PHE A 62 0.17 -0.27 12.40
C PHE A 62 0.00 0.82 13.48
N MET A 63 -0.35 2.04 13.09
CA MET A 63 -0.60 3.12 14.05
C MET A 63 -1.85 2.85 14.90
N GLU A 64 -2.87 2.20 14.33
CA GLU A 64 -4.07 1.77 15.06
C GLU A 64 -3.76 0.67 16.08
N ASP A 65 -2.92 -0.31 15.71
CA ASP A 65 -2.55 -1.44 16.57
C ASP A 65 -1.55 -1.04 17.68
N ALA A 66 -0.45 -0.39 17.32
CA ALA A 66 0.62 -0.01 18.26
C ALA A 66 0.30 1.28 19.06
N GLY A 67 -0.71 2.03 18.65
CA GLY A 67 -1.15 3.25 19.33
C GLY A 67 -0.03 4.32 19.43
N PRO A 68 0.06 5.06 20.56
CA PRO A 68 1.05 6.14 20.71
C PRO A 68 2.52 5.73 20.55
N GLU A 69 2.84 4.45 20.76
CA GLU A 69 4.21 3.93 20.62
C GLU A 69 4.70 3.98 19.16
N ALA A 70 3.76 3.94 18.19
CA ALA A 70 4.09 4.08 16.76
C ALA A 70 4.69 5.45 16.41
N LEU A 71 4.39 6.51 17.17
CA LEU A 71 4.81 7.89 16.84
C LEU A 71 6.34 8.09 16.94
N GLY A 72 7.04 7.26 17.71
CA GLY A 72 8.49 7.27 17.83
C GLY A 72 9.16 6.06 17.14
N PHE A 73 8.38 5.20 16.49
CA PHE A 73 8.89 3.96 15.93
C PHE A 73 9.74 4.20 14.68
N ASP A 74 10.96 3.66 14.69
CA ASP A 74 11.83 3.63 13.53
C ASP A 74 12.18 2.20 13.13
N GLY A 75 11.31 1.63 12.31
CA GLY A 75 11.51 0.31 11.72
C GLY A 75 10.41 -0.03 10.72
N CYS A 76 10.40 -1.30 10.32
CA CYS A 76 9.38 -1.85 9.46
C CYS A 76 8.19 -2.36 10.28
N PRO A 77 6.98 -1.83 10.08
CA PRO A 77 5.80 -2.27 10.82
C PRO A 77 5.50 -3.75 10.59
N LEU A 78 5.70 -4.22 9.36
CA LEU A 78 5.49 -5.63 8.99
C LEU A 78 6.47 -6.57 9.71
N CYS A 79 7.72 -6.16 9.97
CA CYS A 79 8.62 -6.94 10.80
C CYS A 79 8.16 -7.02 12.27
N VAL A 80 7.46 -6.00 12.78
CA VAL A 80 6.97 -5.98 14.16
C VAL A 80 5.76 -6.91 14.30
N VAL A 81 4.78 -6.79 13.40
CA VAL A 81 3.58 -7.65 13.47
C VAL A 81 3.93 -9.13 13.26
N GLU A 82 4.93 -9.43 12.43
CA GLU A 82 5.42 -10.81 12.25
C GLU A 82 6.04 -11.39 13.54
N GLN A 83 6.61 -10.55 14.41
CA GLN A 83 7.11 -11.01 15.72
C GLN A 83 5.97 -11.34 16.69
N HIS A 84 4.79 -10.77 16.49
CA HIS A 84 3.61 -11.06 17.31
C HIS A 84 2.91 -12.34 16.86
N GLN A 85 2.82 -12.55 15.55
CA GLN A 85 2.20 -13.73 14.96
C GLN A 85 2.83 -14.06 13.60
N GLU A 86 3.29 -15.30 13.46
CA GLU A 86 3.81 -15.83 12.18
C GLU A 86 2.73 -15.74 11.08
N GLY A 87 3.12 -15.20 9.93
CA GLY A 87 2.25 -15.01 8.76
C GLY A 87 1.42 -13.72 8.78
N LEU A 88 1.39 -12.98 9.88
CA LEU A 88 0.55 -11.78 9.99
C LEU A 88 1.01 -10.66 9.03
N ALA A 89 2.31 -10.54 8.76
CA ALA A 89 2.79 -9.59 7.76
C ALA A 89 2.27 -9.90 6.35
N ALA A 90 2.19 -11.19 6.01
CA ALA A 90 1.64 -11.62 4.72
C ALA A 90 0.13 -11.35 4.62
N GLU A 91 -0.61 -11.58 5.70
CA GLU A 91 -2.05 -11.26 5.78
C GLU A 91 -2.29 -9.75 5.61
N TRP A 92 -1.46 -8.91 6.23
CA TRP A 92 -1.55 -7.45 6.08
C TRP A 92 -1.24 -6.98 4.66
N ILE A 93 -0.23 -7.57 4.01
CA ILE A 93 0.09 -7.29 2.61
C ILE A 93 -1.08 -7.70 1.69
N ASP A 94 -1.64 -8.89 1.90
CA ASP A 94 -2.73 -9.39 1.07
C ASP A 94 -3.99 -8.53 1.24
N GLY A 95 -4.36 -8.22 2.48
CA GLY A 95 -5.49 -7.34 2.78
C GLY A 95 -5.31 -5.95 2.17
N ALA A 96 -4.18 -5.28 2.43
CA ALA A 96 -3.93 -3.94 1.91
C ALA A 96 -3.92 -3.90 0.37
N SER A 97 -3.35 -4.91 -0.29
CA SER A 97 -3.36 -5.00 -1.75
C SER A 97 -4.73 -5.42 -2.32
N GLY A 98 -5.53 -6.19 -1.57
CA GLY A 98 -6.91 -6.55 -1.89
C GLY A 98 -7.83 -5.33 -1.88
N ASP A 99 -7.72 -4.48 -0.86
CA ASP A 99 -8.45 -3.22 -0.78
C ASP A 99 -8.16 -2.31 -1.99
N GLN A 100 -6.92 -2.33 -2.50
CA GLN A 100 -6.56 -1.56 -3.69
C GLN A 100 -7.15 -2.15 -4.97
N LEU A 101 -7.31 -3.47 -5.07
CA LEU A 101 -8.01 -4.09 -6.18
C LEU A 101 -9.49 -3.67 -6.19
N ASP A 102 -10.13 -3.68 -5.01
CA ASP A 102 -11.52 -3.27 -4.89
C ASP A 102 -11.70 -1.77 -5.19
N ALA A 103 -10.79 -0.92 -4.71
CA ALA A 103 -10.77 0.50 -5.07
C ALA A 103 -10.58 0.71 -6.58
N ALA A 104 -9.64 0.00 -7.20
CA ALA A 104 -9.39 0.09 -8.64
C ALA A 104 -10.63 -0.35 -9.46
N ARG A 105 -11.35 -1.38 -9.02
CA ARG A 105 -12.60 -1.83 -9.63
C ARG A 105 -13.70 -0.78 -9.50
N GLN A 106 -13.88 -0.19 -8.31
CA GLN A 106 -14.85 0.88 -8.10
C GLN A 106 -14.58 2.11 -8.97
N MET A 107 -13.30 2.41 -9.24
CA MET A 107 -12.86 3.48 -10.13
C MET A 107 -12.88 3.08 -11.63
N GLN A 108 -13.29 1.85 -11.95
CA GLN A 108 -13.28 1.30 -13.32
C GLN A 108 -11.89 1.30 -13.98
N LEU A 109 -10.82 1.21 -13.17
CA LEU A 109 -9.44 1.13 -13.64
C LEU A 109 -9.05 -0.29 -14.08
N VAL A 110 -9.73 -1.30 -13.54
CA VAL A 110 -9.57 -2.71 -13.88
C VAL A 110 -10.93 -3.41 -13.97
N PRO A 111 -11.04 -4.55 -14.68
CA PRO A 111 -12.28 -5.31 -14.77
C PRO A 111 -12.76 -5.84 -13.40
N GLU A 112 -14.08 -5.92 -13.23
CA GLU A 112 -14.69 -6.47 -12.00
C GLU A 112 -14.46 -7.98 -11.82
N VAL A 113 -14.05 -8.71 -12.86
CA VAL A 113 -13.95 -10.18 -12.84
C VAL A 113 -12.75 -10.69 -13.65
N GLN A 114 -11.96 -11.58 -13.06
CA GLN A 114 -11.28 -12.70 -13.74
C GLN A 114 -11.71 -13.99 -13.05
#